data_AF-A0AAX4KYA5-F1
#
_entry.id   AF-A0AAX4KYA5-F1
#
_cell.length_a   1.000
_cell.length_b   1.000
_cell.length_c   1.000
_cell.angle_alpha   90.00
_cell.angle_beta   90.00
_cell.angle_gamma   90.00
#
_symmetry.space_group_name_H-M   'P 1'
#
loop_
_entity.id
_entity.type
_entity.pdbx_description
1 polymer ?
#
loop_
_entity_poly.entity_id
_entity_poly.type
_entity_poly.pdbx_seq_one_letter_code
_entity_poly.pdbx_strand_id
1 'polypeptide(L)'
;MEEVLKQVEAEKPFYGRNFIRIYLDRFEVEKSKEFLIRGFKEEGIEISKDVVEKAVKYFDGIPGWLAYFGRSYTYSLKHGLNPDIKEIVKEASKQVTSDFQRFLKTSNSPYRYAGIVLSLSELRKARLKEITSYLSTLLKENVSEGRVKELIDTLINYGFVIKVKLGIYSLPNDMPTKLGLRVSAKKWLRQ
;
A
#
# COMPACT_ATOMS: atom_id res chain seq x y z
N MET A 1 -5.71 -16.06 -2.09
CA MET A 1 -6.58 -16.00 -3.30
C MET A 1 -5.83 -16.46 -4.55
N GLU A 2 -4.55 -16.07 -4.74
CA GLU A 2 -3.71 -16.59 -5.84
C GLU A 2 -3.45 -18.11 -5.81
N GLU A 3 -3.29 -18.72 -4.63
CA GLU A 3 -3.11 -20.19 -4.51
C GLU A 3 -4.33 -20.99 -4.97
N VAL A 4 -5.54 -20.46 -4.77
CA VAL A 4 -6.80 -21.09 -5.18
C VAL A 4 -6.91 -21.18 -6.70
N LEU A 5 -6.27 -20.25 -7.43
CA LEU A 5 -6.29 -20.17 -8.89
C LEU A 5 -5.08 -20.83 -9.57
N LYS A 6 -4.06 -21.24 -8.79
CA LYS A 6 -2.84 -21.89 -9.29
C LYS A 6 -2.85 -23.42 -9.14
N GLN A 7 -3.79 -23.99 -8.39
CA GLN A 7 -3.84 -25.45 -8.22
C GLN A 7 -4.47 -26.12 -9.43
N VAL A 8 -3.58 -26.57 -10.31
CA VAL A 8 -3.82 -27.56 -11.38
C VAL A 8 -3.82 -28.96 -10.77
N GLU A 9 -4.50 -29.15 -9.64
CA GLU A 9 -4.73 -30.47 -9.04
C GLU A 9 -6.03 -31.03 -9.64
N ALA A 10 -5.96 -32.24 -10.18
CA ALA A 10 -7.07 -32.91 -10.88
C ALA A 10 -8.35 -33.05 -10.01
N GLU A 11 -8.22 -32.92 -8.69
CA GLU A 11 -9.31 -33.05 -7.72
C GLU A 11 -10.09 -31.74 -7.46
N LYS A 12 -9.70 -30.60 -8.06
CA LYS A 12 -10.40 -29.32 -7.86
C LYS A 12 -11.42 -29.03 -8.97
N PRO A 13 -12.60 -28.45 -8.65
CA PRO A 13 -13.73 -28.24 -9.59
C PRO A 13 -13.44 -27.42 -10.87
N PHE A 14 -12.28 -26.77 -10.94
CA PHE A 14 -11.88 -25.85 -12.00
C PHE A 14 -10.74 -26.37 -12.88
N TYR A 15 -10.31 -27.62 -12.68
CA TYR A 15 -9.33 -28.27 -13.53
C TYR A 15 -9.82 -28.28 -15.01
N GLY A 16 -8.95 -27.90 -15.94
CA GLY A 16 -9.26 -27.85 -17.37
C GLY A 16 -10.11 -26.67 -17.87
N ARG A 17 -10.52 -25.74 -16.98
CA ARG A 17 -11.23 -24.51 -17.40
C ARG A 17 -10.24 -23.39 -17.70
N ASN A 18 -10.31 -22.83 -18.91
CA ASN A 18 -9.50 -21.67 -19.29
C ASN A 18 -9.95 -20.43 -18.53
N PHE A 19 -9.02 -19.79 -17.83
CA PHE A 19 -9.22 -18.50 -17.17
C PHE A 19 -8.49 -17.41 -17.95
N ILE A 20 -9.22 -16.38 -18.37
CA ILE A 20 -8.61 -15.14 -18.86
C ILE A 20 -8.23 -14.32 -17.63
N ARG A 21 -6.93 -14.06 -17.46
CA ARG A 21 -6.42 -13.19 -16.39
C ARG A 21 -6.24 -11.79 -16.93
N ILE A 22 -6.97 -10.84 -16.35
CA ILE A 22 -6.77 -9.42 -16.60
C ILE A 22 -5.96 -8.86 -15.43
N TYR A 23 -4.75 -8.40 -15.71
CA TYR A 23 -3.90 -7.73 -14.74
C TYR A 23 -4.17 -6.23 -14.83
N LEU A 24 -4.56 -5.62 -13.71
CA LEU A 24 -4.74 -4.19 -13.60
C LEU A 24 -3.53 -3.61 -12.86
N ASP A 25 -2.66 -2.97 -13.61
CA ASP A 25 -1.50 -2.27 -13.06
C ASP A 25 -1.82 -0.82 -12.69
N ARG A 26 -0.89 -0.22 -11.95
CA ARG A 26 -0.88 1.21 -11.69
C ARG A 26 -0.75 1.98 -13.00
N PHE A 27 -1.37 3.14 -13.07
CA PHE A 27 -1.16 4.05 -14.19
C PHE A 27 0.29 4.54 -14.23
N GLU A 28 0.84 4.61 -15.43
CA GLU A 28 2.07 5.34 -15.67
C GLU A 28 1.88 6.84 -15.35
N VAL A 29 2.99 7.56 -15.20
CA VAL A 29 2.98 8.98 -14.81
C VAL A 29 2.09 9.82 -15.74
N GLU A 30 2.26 9.68 -17.05
CA GLU A 30 1.48 10.47 -18.03
C GLU A 30 0.00 10.09 -18.03
N LYS A 31 -0.31 8.80 -17.88
CA LYS A 31 -1.70 8.35 -17.76
C LYS A 31 -2.37 8.85 -16.48
N SER A 32 -1.61 8.92 -15.39
CA SER A 32 -2.07 9.47 -14.11
C SER A 32 -2.38 10.96 -14.22
N LYS A 33 -1.52 11.72 -14.91
CA LYS A 33 -1.75 13.15 -15.19
C LYS A 33 -2.99 13.34 -16.07
N GLU A 34 -3.10 12.59 -17.17
CA GLU A 34 -4.25 12.65 -18.07
C GLU A 34 -5.55 12.34 -17.33
N PHE A 35 -5.55 11.27 -16.51
CA PHE A 35 -6.69 10.87 -15.70
C PHE A 35 -7.18 12.01 -14.79
N LEU A 36 -6.26 12.66 -14.05
CA LEU A 36 -6.60 13.78 -13.19
C LEU A 36 -7.10 15.00 -13.97
N ILE A 37 -6.37 15.41 -15.01
CA ILE A 37 -6.70 16.59 -15.81
C ILE A 37 -8.09 16.45 -16.44
N ARG A 38 -8.41 15.27 -16.97
CA ARG A 38 -9.74 14.99 -17.54
C ARG A 38 -10.83 15.03 -16.48
N GLY A 39 -10.61 14.41 -15.32
CA GLY A 39 -11.57 14.44 -14.22
C GLY A 39 -11.84 15.85 -13.71
N PHE A 40 -10.81 16.70 -13.56
CA PHE A 40 -11.02 18.10 -13.18
C PHE A 40 -11.77 18.90 -14.26
N LYS A 41 -11.47 18.65 -15.54
CA LYS A 41 -12.17 19.27 -16.67
C LYS A 41 -13.66 18.91 -16.70
N GLU A 42 -13.99 17.64 -16.44
CA GLU A 42 -15.40 17.18 -16.32
C GLU A 42 -16.14 17.89 -15.18
N GLU A 43 -15.43 18.28 -14.12
CA GLU A 43 -15.96 19.05 -12.99
C GLU A 43 -15.97 20.57 -13.20
N GLY A 44 -15.52 21.05 -14.37
CA GLY A 44 -15.43 22.47 -14.70
C GLY A 44 -14.28 23.21 -13.99
N ILE A 45 -13.25 22.50 -13.55
CA ILE A 45 -12.13 23.05 -12.78
C ILE A 45 -10.86 23.08 -13.63
N GLU A 46 -10.22 24.24 -13.71
CA GLU A 46 -8.88 24.38 -14.26
C GLU A 46 -7.84 24.17 -13.16
N ILE A 47 -7.11 23.05 -13.25
CA ILE A 47 -6.13 22.64 -12.24
C ILE A 47 -4.70 23.02 -12.69
N SER A 48 -3.87 23.49 -11.76
CA SER A 48 -2.49 23.80 -12.07
C SER A 48 -1.65 22.53 -12.28
N LYS A 49 -0.66 22.60 -13.18
CA LYS A 49 0.26 21.49 -13.45
C LYS A 49 1.03 21.03 -12.21
N ASP A 50 1.45 21.96 -11.36
CA ASP A 50 2.16 21.67 -10.10
C ASP A 50 1.32 20.82 -9.14
N VAL A 51 0.00 21.08 -9.03
CA VAL A 51 -0.89 20.27 -8.20
C VAL A 51 -1.02 18.85 -8.76
N VAL A 52 -1.17 18.72 -10.08
CA VAL A 52 -1.25 17.40 -10.74
C VAL A 52 0.05 16.62 -10.53
N GLU A 53 1.21 17.24 -10.73
CA GLU A 53 2.51 16.60 -10.52
C GLU A 53 2.72 16.14 -9.08
N LYS A 54 2.34 16.97 -8.10
CA LYS A 54 2.37 16.61 -6.67
C LYS A 54 1.43 15.45 -6.35
N ALA A 55 0.22 15.46 -6.90
CA ALA A 55 -0.74 14.39 -6.71
C ALA A 55 -0.22 13.06 -7.27
N VAL A 56 0.28 13.04 -8.51
CA VAL A 56 0.86 11.83 -9.12
C VAL A 56 2.05 11.33 -8.29
N LYS A 57 2.90 12.22 -7.79
CA LYS A 57 4.03 11.85 -6.92
C LYS A 57 3.58 11.20 -5.59
N TYR A 58 2.48 11.66 -4.99
CA TYR A 58 2.01 11.13 -3.70
C TYR A 58 1.13 9.89 -3.83
N PHE A 59 0.33 9.78 -4.88
CA PHE A 59 -0.63 8.68 -5.06
C PHE A 59 -0.14 7.59 -6.02
N ASP A 60 0.98 7.85 -6.70
CA ASP A 60 1.83 6.84 -7.35
C ASP A 60 1.09 5.95 -8.35
N GLY A 61 0.22 6.58 -9.14
CA GLY A 61 -0.51 5.93 -10.23
C GLY A 61 -1.63 5.00 -9.81
N ILE A 62 -1.96 4.88 -8.52
CA ILE A 62 -3.06 4.03 -8.07
C ILE A 62 -4.40 4.71 -8.44
N PRO A 63 -5.23 4.13 -9.33
CA PRO A 63 -6.43 4.81 -9.83
C PRO A 63 -7.40 5.20 -8.72
N GLY A 64 -7.59 4.33 -7.72
CA GLY A 64 -8.45 4.60 -6.57
C GLY A 64 -7.98 5.80 -5.74
N TRP A 65 -6.67 5.96 -5.57
CA TRP A 65 -6.11 7.11 -4.86
C TRP A 65 -6.15 8.39 -5.68
N LEU A 66 -5.89 8.32 -6.99
CA LEU A 66 -6.03 9.47 -7.88
C LEU A 66 -7.48 9.97 -7.92
N ALA A 67 -8.46 9.05 -7.97
CA ALA A 67 -9.87 9.39 -7.90
C ALA A 67 -10.26 10.01 -6.54
N TYR A 68 -9.79 9.43 -5.44
CA TYR A 68 -9.99 10.00 -4.09
C TYR A 68 -9.43 11.41 -3.97
N PHE A 69 -8.23 11.64 -4.51
CA PHE A 69 -7.60 12.95 -4.56
C PHE A 69 -8.43 13.94 -5.37
N GLY A 70 -8.77 13.60 -6.62
CA GLY A 70 -9.56 14.45 -7.50
C GLY A 70 -10.89 14.86 -6.85
N ARG A 71 -11.62 13.89 -6.29
CA ARG A 71 -12.89 14.13 -5.58
C ARG A 71 -12.70 15.07 -4.38
N SER A 72 -11.73 14.78 -3.52
CA SER A 72 -11.48 15.58 -2.30
C SER A 72 -11.07 17.00 -2.65
N TYR A 73 -10.20 17.17 -3.64
CA TYR A 73 -9.72 18.47 -4.11
C TYR A 73 -10.85 19.30 -4.72
N THR A 74 -11.64 18.71 -5.62
CA THR A 74 -12.83 19.33 -6.21
C THR A 74 -13.85 19.74 -5.15
N TYR A 75 -14.11 18.87 -4.18
CA TYR A 75 -15.03 19.16 -3.09
C TYR A 75 -14.59 20.40 -2.30
N SER A 76 -13.32 20.49 -1.91
CA SER A 76 -12.79 21.66 -1.20
C SER A 76 -12.99 22.96 -1.98
N LEU A 77 -12.63 22.98 -3.27
CA LEU A 77 -12.78 24.18 -4.10
C LEU A 77 -14.25 24.62 -4.21
N LYS A 78 -15.17 23.69 -4.47
CA LYS A 78 -16.60 23.99 -4.62
C LYS A 78 -17.26 24.50 -3.32
N HIS A 79 -16.63 24.29 -2.17
CA HIS A 79 -17.11 24.76 -0.87
C HIS A 79 -16.28 25.94 -0.32
N GLY A 80 -15.51 26.62 -1.17
CA GLY A 80 -14.73 27.80 -0.78
C GLY A 80 -13.56 27.49 0.17
N LEU A 81 -13.14 26.24 0.25
CA LEU A 81 -11.98 25.81 1.05
C LEU A 81 -10.73 25.79 0.18
N ASN A 82 -9.58 26.05 0.79
CA ASN A 82 -8.29 25.87 0.12
C ASN A 82 -7.82 24.41 0.29
N PRO A 83 -7.78 23.59 -0.77
CA PRO A 83 -7.37 22.20 -0.66
C PRO A 83 -5.88 22.07 -0.30
N ASP A 84 -5.58 21.33 0.77
CA ASP A 84 -4.22 20.91 1.12
C ASP A 84 -4.04 19.42 0.77
N ILE A 85 -3.16 19.16 -0.19
CA ILE A 85 -2.81 17.79 -0.62
C ILE A 85 -2.30 16.96 0.57
N LYS A 86 -1.57 17.56 1.53
CA LYS A 86 -1.05 16.83 2.70
C LYS A 86 -2.17 16.33 3.59
N GLU A 87 -3.21 17.13 3.81
CA GLU A 87 -4.38 16.71 4.57
C GLU A 87 -5.17 15.64 3.80
N ILE A 88 -5.33 15.76 2.48
CA ILE A 88 -5.96 14.70 1.66
C ILE A 88 -5.19 13.37 1.77
N VAL A 89 -3.85 13.41 1.71
CA VAL A 89 -3.00 12.23 1.90
C VAL A 89 -3.17 11.64 3.30
N LYS A 90 -3.25 12.49 4.32
CA LYS A 90 -3.45 12.07 5.71
C LYS A 90 -4.81 11.40 5.91
N GLU A 91 -5.88 11.95 5.35
CA GLU A 91 -7.20 11.32 5.38
C GLU A 91 -7.20 9.98 4.64
N ALA A 92 -6.60 9.90 3.44
CA ALA A 92 -6.45 8.64 2.72
C ALA A 92 -5.65 7.59 3.53
N SER A 93 -4.61 8.02 4.26
CA SER A 93 -3.81 7.13 5.10
C SER A 93 -4.59 6.51 6.27
N LYS A 94 -5.70 7.12 6.70
CA LYS A 94 -6.57 6.56 7.75
C LYS A 94 -7.28 5.29 7.26
N GLN A 95 -7.61 5.20 5.97
CA GLN A 95 -8.19 3.98 5.40
C GLN A 95 -7.20 2.82 5.52
N VAL A 96 -5.96 3.02 5.07
CA VAL A 96 -4.89 2.00 5.20
C VAL A 96 -4.60 1.67 6.66
N THR A 97 -4.63 2.67 7.55
CA THR A 97 -4.46 2.46 8.99
C THR A 97 -5.51 1.49 9.53
N SER A 98 -6.78 1.72 9.20
CA SER A 98 -7.90 0.87 9.60
C SER A 98 -7.79 -0.55 9.03
N ASP A 99 -7.43 -0.68 7.76
CA ASP A 99 -7.28 -1.99 7.09
C ASP A 99 -6.15 -2.81 7.73
N PHE A 100 -5.00 -2.19 7.97
CA PHE A 100 -3.88 -2.87 8.60
C PHE A 100 -4.17 -3.20 10.07
N GLN A 101 -4.88 -2.33 10.82
CA GLN A 101 -5.31 -2.66 12.18
C GLN A 101 -6.25 -3.87 12.21
N ARG A 102 -7.17 -3.98 11.25
CA ARG A 102 -8.06 -5.13 11.13
C ARG A 102 -7.27 -6.41 10.86
N PHE A 103 -6.31 -6.35 9.93
CA PHE A 103 -5.40 -7.46 9.64
C PHE A 103 -4.63 -7.90 10.89
N LEU A 104 -4.07 -6.94 11.66
CA LEU A 104 -3.34 -7.25 12.89
C LEU A 104 -4.23 -7.90 13.95
N LYS A 105 -5.46 -7.41 14.13
CA LYS A 105 -6.41 -7.99 15.10
C LYS A 105 -6.75 -9.45 14.84
N THR A 106 -6.74 -9.89 13.59
CA THR A 106 -7.05 -11.27 13.20
C THR A 106 -5.82 -12.15 13.04
N SER A 107 -4.63 -11.60 13.28
CA SER A 107 -3.36 -12.28 13.03
C SER A 107 -2.85 -13.01 14.27
N ASN A 108 -2.21 -14.18 14.07
CA ASN A 108 -1.53 -14.93 15.12
C ASN A 108 -0.14 -14.37 15.49
N SER A 109 0.34 -13.32 14.82
CA SER A 109 1.67 -12.73 15.09
C SER A 109 1.70 -11.22 14.91
N PRO A 110 0.76 -10.47 15.52
CA PRO A 110 0.53 -9.08 15.15
C PRO A 110 1.72 -8.16 15.48
N TYR A 111 2.42 -8.38 16.59
CA TYR A 111 3.64 -7.65 16.93
C TYR A 111 4.76 -7.84 15.91
N ARG A 112 4.93 -9.05 15.37
CA ARG A 112 5.94 -9.34 14.34
C ARG A 112 5.58 -8.70 13.01
N TYR A 113 4.31 -8.73 12.60
CA TYR A 113 3.84 -8.03 11.41
C TYR A 113 4.03 -6.51 11.52
N ALA A 114 3.62 -5.91 12.65
CA ALA A 114 3.84 -4.49 12.92
C ALA A 114 5.33 -4.15 12.93
N GLY A 115 6.16 -5.00 13.54
CA GLY A 115 7.62 -4.83 13.56
C GLY A 115 8.26 -4.88 12.18
N ILE A 116 7.85 -5.80 11.30
CA ILE A 116 8.33 -5.87 9.91
C ILE A 116 7.97 -4.60 9.14
N VAL A 117 6.72 -4.15 9.25
CA VAL A 117 6.26 -2.91 8.61
C VAL A 117 7.05 -1.70 9.12
N LEU A 118 7.30 -1.61 10.43
CA LEU A 118 8.12 -0.54 10.99
C LEU A 118 9.58 -0.63 10.50
N SER A 119 10.15 -1.83 10.44
CA SER A 119 11.50 -2.07 9.89
C SER A 119 11.61 -1.53 8.46
N LEU A 120 10.65 -1.88 7.60
CA LEU A 120 10.61 -1.44 6.20
C LEU A 120 10.30 0.07 6.07
N SER A 121 9.56 0.66 7.01
CA SER A 121 9.35 2.11 7.05
C SER A 121 10.64 2.88 7.34
N GLU A 122 11.52 2.36 8.20
CA GLU A 122 12.77 3.05 8.55
C GLU A 122 13.90 2.74 7.56
N LEU A 123 14.03 1.48 7.12
CA LEU A 123 15.06 1.04 6.17
C LEU A 123 14.73 1.36 4.71
N ARG A 124 13.46 1.65 4.39
CA ARG A 124 12.90 1.87 3.04
C ARG A 124 12.96 0.62 2.15
N LYS A 125 14.14 0.22 1.68
CA LYS A 125 14.39 -0.98 0.87
C LYS A 125 15.40 -1.84 1.61
N ALA A 126 15.00 -3.03 2.02
CA ALA A 126 15.82 -3.86 2.90
C ALA A 126 15.88 -5.32 2.45
N ARG A 127 17.00 -5.97 2.74
CA ARG A 127 17.18 -7.42 2.60
C ARG A 127 16.52 -8.15 3.76
N LEU A 128 16.17 -9.42 3.55
CA LEU A 128 15.56 -10.29 4.58
C LEU A 128 16.36 -10.26 5.90
N LYS A 129 17.67 -10.38 5.83
CA LYS A 129 18.57 -10.35 7.00
C LYS A 129 18.52 -9.02 7.75
N GLU A 130 18.42 -7.89 7.04
CA GLU A 130 18.34 -6.55 7.64
C GLU A 130 17.00 -6.37 8.37
N ILE A 131 15.91 -6.82 7.74
CA ILE A 131 14.57 -6.81 8.36
C ILE A 131 14.56 -7.70 9.61
N THR A 132 15.15 -8.89 9.52
CA THR A 132 15.22 -9.84 10.64
C THR A 132 16.02 -9.28 11.81
N SER A 133 17.20 -8.70 11.53
CA SER A 133 18.04 -8.07 12.56
C SER A 133 17.33 -6.90 13.24
N TYR A 134 16.65 -6.05 12.46
CA TYR A 134 15.89 -4.92 13.01
C TYR A 134 14.71 -5.42 13.86
N LEU A 135 13.94 -6.37 13.35
CA LEU A 135 12.79 -6.95 14.03
C LEU A 135 13.19 -7.58 15.38
N SER A 136 14.24 -8.40 15.38
CA SER A 136 14.70 -9.07 16.59
C SER A 136 15.17 -8.08 17.65
N THR A 137 15.84 -6.99 17.23
CA THR A 137 16.24 -5.90 18.12
C THR A 137 15.03 -5.16 18.67
N LEU A 138 14.08 -4.82 17.79
CA LEU A 138 12.86 -4.08 18.13
C LEU A 138 11.99 -4.84 19.15
N LEU A 139 11.85 -6.15 18.98
CA LEU A 139 10.99 -6.99 19.83
C LEU A 139 11.72 -7.63 21.01
N LYS A 140 13.05 -7.46 21.12
CA LYS A 140 13.90 -8.17 22.10
C LYS A 140 13.68 -9.69 22.08
N GLU A 141 13.47 -10.21 20.89
CA GLU A 141 13.13 -11.62 20.64
C GLU A 141 14.01 -12.13 19.49
N ASN A 142 14.50 -13.36 19.55
CA ASN A 142 15.17 -13.97 18.40
C ASN A 142 14.14 -14.56 17.43
N VAL A 143 13.92 -13.91 16.29
CA VAL A 143 13.05 -14.40 15.22
C VAL A 143 13.91 -14.94 14.09
N SER A 144 13.68 -16.18 13.66
CA SER A 144 14.44 -16.80 12.56
C SER A 144 14.14 -16.13 11.22
N GLU A 145 15.13 -16.05 10.33
CA GLU A 145 14.95 -15.50 8.96
C GLU A 145 13.85 -16.25 8.18
N GLY A 146 13.73 -17.56 8.39
CA GLY A 146 12.66 -18.38 7.80
C GLY A 146 11.27 -17.92 8.21
N ARG A 147 11.06 -17.66 9.51
CA ARG A 147 9.79 -17.14 10.01
C ARG A 147 9.52 -15.73 9.51
N VAL A 148 10.53 -14.86 9.46
CA VAL A 148 10.37 -13.50 8.92
C VAL A 148 9.98 -13.54 7.44
N LYS A 149 10.54 -14.46 6.66
CA LYS A 149 10.20 -14.65 5.25
C LYS A 149 8.72 -15.04 5.08
N GLU A 150 8.21 -16.00 5.85
CA GLU A 150 6.79 -16.40 5.81
C GLU A 150 5.84 -15.22 6.10
N LEU A 151 6.20 -14.39 7.10
CA LEU A 151 5.43 -13.21 7.46
C LEU A 151 5.50 -12.14 6.35
N ILE A 152 6.67 -11.92 5.74
CA ILE A 152 6.81 -11.01 4.60
C ILE A 152 5.98 -11.51 3.41
N ASP A 153 6.03 -12.80 3.09
CA ASP A 153 5.26 -13.39 1.98
C ASP A 153 3.76 -13.22 2.22
N THR A 154 3.31 -13.35 3.47
CA THR A 154 1.92 -13.01 3.85
C THR A 154 1.63 -11.52 3.61
N LEU A 155 2.48 -10.61 4.08
CA LEU A 155 2.29 -9.16 3.83
C LEU A 155 2.29 -8.80 2.35
N ILE A 156 3.05 -9.52 1.51
CA ILE A 156 3.03 -9.38 0.05
C ILE A 156 1.68 -9.82 -0.52
N ASN A 157 1.15 -10.96 -0.08
CA ASN A 157 -0.14 -11.46 -0.53
C ASN A 157 -1.31 -10.53 -0.20
N TYR A 158 -1.20 -9.77 0.91
CA TYR A 158 -2.17 -8.73 1.28
C TYR A 158 -1.87 -7.35 0.66
N GLY A 159 -0.75 -7.18 -0.05
CA GLY A 159 -0.36 -5.93 -0.69
C GLY A 159 0.23 -4.88 0.25
N PHE A 160 0.54 -5.22 1.50
CA PHE A 160 1.15 -4.30 2.48
C PHE A 160 2.67 -4.15 2.31
N VAL A 161 3.31 -5.12 1.65
CA VAL A 161 4.74 -5.13 1.31
C VAL A 161 4.88 -5.51 -0.16
N ILE A 162 5.93 -5.00 -0.81
CA ILE A 162 6.28 -5.38 -2.17
C ILE A 162 7.69 -5.98 -2.21
N LYS A 163 7.88 -6.96 -3.10
CA LYS A 163 9.19 -7.49 -3.45
C LYS A 163 9.75 -6.65 -4.60
N VAL A 164 10.82 -5.91 -4.33
CA VAL A 164 11.46 -5.02 -5.32
C VAL A 164 12.31 -5.83 -6.30
N LYS A 165 13.08 -6.79 -5.77
CA LYS A 165 13.86 -7.77 -6.53
C LYS A 165 14.18 -8.96 -5.63
N LEU A 166 14.96 -9.92 -6.11
CA LEU A 166 15.31 -11.12 -5.34
C LEU A 166 15.90 -10.73 -3.97
N GLY A 167 15.18 -11.13 -2.91
CA GLY A 167 15.57 -10.91 -1.51
C GLY A 167 15.46 -9.48 -0.98
N ILE A 168 14.91 -8.52 -1.74
CA ILE A 168 14.77 -7.12 -1.32
C ILE A 168 13.30 -6.71 -1.31
N TYR A 169 12.90 -6.09 -0.20
CA TYR A 169 11.51 -5.76 0.11
C TYR A 169 11.37 -4.29 0.48
N SER A 170 10.18 -3.73 0.24
CA SER A 170 9.81 -2.37 0.67
C SER A 170 8.32 -2.27 0.96
N LEU A 171 7.90 -1.17 1.59
CA LEU A 171 6.48 -0.78 1.55
C LEU A 171 6.09 -0.33 0.13
N PRO A 172 4.79 -0.37 -0.24
CA PRO A 172 4.27 0.27 -1.45
C PRO A 172 4.71 1.73 -1.54
N ASN A 173 4.90 2.22 -2.75
CA ASN A 173 5.55 3.52 -2.96
C ASN A 173 4.63 4.73 -2.70
N ASP A 174 3.32 4.56 -2.71
CA ASP A 174 2.34 5.62 -2.48
C ASP A 174 2.34 6.10 -1.03
N MET A 175 2.14 7.40 -0.87
CA MET A 175 2.21 8.09 0.41
C MET A 175 1.09 7.68 1.38
N PRO A 176 -0.18 7.49 0.95
CA PRO A 176 -1.24 7.00 1.85
C PRO A 176 -0.88 5.66 2.50
N THR A 177 -0.38 4.71 1.71
CA THR A 177 -0.02 3.37 2.22
C THR A 177 1.17 3.44 3.18
N LYS A 178 2.25 4.13 2.81
CA LYS A 178 3.43 4.31 3.68
C LYS A 178 3.05 4.90 5.03
N LEU A 179 2.27 5.98 5.03
CA LEU A 179 1.86 6.66 6.25
C LEU A 179 0.94 5.79 7.10
N GLY A 180 -0.10 5.21 6.48
CA GLY A 180 -1.09 4.42 7.21
C GLY A 180 -0.50 3.18 7.86
N LEU A 181 0.36 2.47 7.13
CA LEU A 181 1.08 1.31 7.65
C LEU A 181 2.00 1.69 8.81
N ARG A 182 2.79 2.76 8.68
CA ARG A 182 3.70 3.22 9.74
C ARG A 182 2.94 3.64 10.99
N VAL A 183 1.86 4.41 10.85
CA VAL A 183 1.03 4.86 11.98
C VAL A 183 0.41 3.67 12.70
N SER A 184 -0.18 2.74 11.95
CA SER A 184 -0.78 1.54 12.49
C SER A 184 0.24 0.66 13.24
N ALA A 185 1.41 0.39 12.63
CA ALA A 185 2.48 -0.38 13.24
C ALA A 185 2.98 0.25 14.55
N LYS A 186 3.25 1.57 14.56
CA LYS A 186 3.65 2.29 15.78
C LYS A 186 2.60 2.23 16.87
N LYS A 187 1.31 2.33 16.52
CA LYS A 187 0.21 2.22 17.48
C LYS A 187 0.11 0.81 18.07
N TRP A 188 0.35 -0.22 17.28
CA TRP A 188 0.29 -1.60 17.76
C TRP A 188 1.43 -1.94 18.73
N LEU A 189 2.65 -1.50 18.42
CA LEU A 189 3.84 -1.78 19.24
C LEU A 189 3.89 -0.99 20.56
N ARG A 190 3.00 -0.02 20.76
CA ARG A 190 2.88 0.79 21.98
C ARG A 190 1.79 0.29 22.94
N GLN A 191 1.00 -0.70 22.53
CA GLN A 191 -0.01 -1.35 23.36
C GLN A 191 0.65 -2.41 24.23
#